data_AF-A0A0V0XVP8-F1
#
_entry.id   AF-A0A0V0XVP8-F1
#
_cell.length_a   1.000
_cell.length_b   1.000
_cell.length_c   1.000
_cell.angle_alpha   90.00
_cell.angle_beta   90.00
_cell.angle_gamma   90.00
#
_symmetry.space_group_name_H-M   'P 1'
#
loop_
_entity.id
_entity.type
_entity.pdbx_description
1 polymer ?
#
loop_
_entity_poly.entity_id
_entity_poly.type
_entity_poly.pdbx_seq_one_letter_code
_entity_poly.pdbx_strand_id
1 'polypeptide(L)'
;MTGRPRVFMDIGIGGRPVGRLVIELFSDVVPITAENFRALCTGEKGIGKEGKPLHYKHSKFHRIIPNFMCQGGDFTKGNGTGGESIYGGKFKDENFKLKHIGPGTLSMANAGPNSNGSQFFITTVKTSWLDGKHVVFGSVVEGMDVVKLMESEGSSSGNTRSTVEINESFACEEVLVRKTRKEQSSMDAYAASENGLLKGLNFGSNSYVNLSEISNPSAAEPVDYLHWLTDEGGAATLLLCTCRDGRLRIYKTGDKSWNEFFHLKSGHGRVRGLCSLDENSIALCRESGDLIILNAEREEEVKVNVGPEISRMRQNPFNHNVVATGGKENDLKLWSLSEPQMPLFSAKNVRNDFLDLRVPVWIRDIAFISENILATCTAYGQIRSYDTRCGQRRPVVDFHWFEDSSFTAMTNHEDNKIIAGDTRGRVGLFDLRAKVKLVHNFKGFNGGVTSLQCHETLPYVISSSIDRFVRVHELETKKMLYKVYCKSRINHVILNKNGCSFSSVDKNSPTADEVDDESSDTYDSESESRGSGDSDVMSFNNQTDCVSHSSKQD
;
A
#
# COMPACT_ATOMS: atom_id res chain seq x y z
N MET A 1 13.43 -32.46 -8.32
CA MET A 1 12.62 -32.53 -9.55
C MET A 1 12.59 -31.11 -10.09
N THR A 2 13.21 -30.88 -11.25
CA THR A 2 13.18 -29.58 -11.93
C THR A 2 11.75 -29.27 -12.32
N GLY A 3 11.27 -28.07 -12.00
CA GLY A 3 9.92 -27.64 -12.34
C GLY A 3 9.75 -27.47 -13.85
N ARG A 4 8.50 -27.46 -14.32
CA ARG A 4 8.19 -27.07 -15.71
C ARG A 4 8.71 -25.64 -15.98
N PRO A 5 9.44 -25.40 -17.08
CA PRO A 5 9.96 -24.09 -17.39
C PRO A 5 8.81 -23.13 -17.67
N ARG A 6 9.01 -21.87 -17.30
CA ARG A 6 8.07 -20.79 -17.59
C ARG A 6 8.72 -19.79 -18.51
N VAL A 7 7.91 -19.08 -19.28
CA VAL A 7 8.33 -17.99 -20.15
C VAL A 7 7.34 -16.84 -20.03
N PHE A 8 7.75 -15.63 -20.40
CA PHE A 8 6.84 -14.49 -20.48
C PHE A 8 6.88 -13.80 -21.84
N MET A 9 5.79 -13.10 -22.16
CA MET A 9 5.66 -12.23 -23.32
C MET A 9 4.95 -10.92 -22.90
N ASP A 10 5.57 -9.78 -23.11
CA ASP A 10 4.94 -8.47 -22.96
C ASP A 10 4.25 -8.09 -24.26
N ILE A 11 2.95 -7.80 -24.19
CA ILE A 11 2.09 -7.59 -25.36
C ILE A 11 1.83 -6.09 -25.54
N GLY A 12 1.91 -5.64 -26.79
CA GLY A 12 1.45 -4.34 -27.24
C GLY A 12 0.31 -4.45 -28.25
N ILE A 13 -0.65 -3.52 -28.18
CA ILE A 13 -1.75 -3.36 -29.13
C ILE A 13 -1.72 -1.94 -29.68
N GLY A 14 -1.65 -1.79 -31.01
CA GLY A 14 -1.60 -0.48 -31.67
C GLY A 14 -0.40 0.38 -31.23
N GLY A 15 0.71 -0.26 -30.84
CA GLY A 15 1.90 0.42 -30.32
C GLY A 15 1.86 0.79 -28.84
N ARG A 16 0.79 0.43 -28.10
CA ARG A 16 0.67 0.68 -26.66
C ARG A 16 0.86 -0.63 -25.87
N PRO A 17 1.68 -0.67 -24.81
CA PRO A 17 1.76 -1.83 -23.92
C PRO A 17 0.42 -2.11 -23.25
N VAL A 18 -0.04 -3.36 -23.25
CA VAL A 18 -1.33 -3.76 -22.66
C VAL A 18 -1.21 -4.78 -21.52
N GLY A 19 -0.06 -5.43 -21.37
CA GLY A 19 0.21 -6.33 -20.25
C GLY A 19 1.13 -7.49 -20.59
N ARG A 20 1.31 -8.41 -19.63
CA ARG A 20 2.21 -9.56 -19.71
C ARG A 20 1.45 -10.89 -19.70
N LEU A 21 1.88 -11.81 -20.55
CA LEU A 21 1.52 -13.23 -20.50
C LEU A 21 2.63 -14.00 -19.78
N VAL A 22 2.27 -14.85 -18.82
CA VAL A 22 3.18 -15.86 -18.25
C VAL A 22 2.66 -17.23 -18.64
N ILE A 23 3.54 -18.05 -19.23
CA ILE A 23 3.19 -19.33 -19.82
C ILE A 23 4.05 -20.41 -19.16
N GLU A 24 3.42 -21.46 -18.65
CA GLU A 24 4.09 -22.67 -18.20
C GLU A 24 4.18 -23.68 -19.35
N LEU A 25 5.37 -24.23 -19.59
CA LEU A 25 5.64 -25.15 -20.69
C LEU A 25 5.73 -26.59 -20.15
N PHE A 26 5.08 -27.53 -20.84
CA PHE A 26 5.00 -28.92 -20.45
C PHE A 26 6.22 -29.72 -20.91
N SER A 27 7.42 -29.31 -20.48
CA SER A 27 8.70 -29.94 -20.87
C SER A 27 8.85 -31.38 -20.37
N ASP A 28 8.08 -31.79 -19.38
CA ASP A 28 7.97 -33.16 -18.88
C ASP A 28 7.14 -34.06 -19.81
N VAL A 29 6.29 -33.49 -20.66
CA VAL A 29 5.42 -34.23 -21.59
C VAL A 29 5.90 -34.11 -23.03
N VAL A 30 6.34 -32.92 -23.44
CA VAL A 30 6.79 -32.59 -24.80
C VAL A 30 8.08 -31.74 -24.76
N PRO A 31 9.20 -32.30 -24.26
CA PRO A 31 10.47 -31.58 -24.07
C PRO A 31 10.99 -30.88 -25.33
N ILE A 32 10.90 -31.52 -26.50
CA ILE A 32 11.45 -30.95 -27.75
C ILE A 32 10.62 -29.73 -28.17
N THR A 33 9.29 -29.85 -28.09
CA THR A 33 8.38 -28.78 -28.46
C THR A 33 8.47 -27.60 -27.47
N ALA A 34 8.53 -27.90 -26.17
CA ALA A 34 8.69 -26.91 -25.12
C ALA A 34 10.03 -26.15 -25.23
N GLU A 35 11.13 -26.86 -25.48
CA GLU A 35 12.46 -26.25 -25.61
C GLU A 35 12.56 -25.33 -26.83
N ASN A 36 11.94 -25.73 -27.96
CA ASN A 36 11.83 -24.86 -29.13
C ASN A 36 11.15 -23.53 -28.79
N PHE A 37 10.02 -23.56 -28.10
CA PHE A 37 9.32 -22.34 -27.71
C PHE A 37 10.10 -21.51 -26.69
N ARG A 38 10.69 -22.16 -25.68
CA ARG A 38 11.49 -21.49 -24.64
C ARG A 38 12.67 -20.73 -25.23
N ALA A 39 13.46 -21.37 -26.08
CA ALA A 39 14.62 -20.76 -26.69
C ALA A 39 14.25 -19.65 -27.69
N LEU A 40 13.12 -19.76 -28.39
CA LEU A 40 12.58 -18.67 -29.21
C LEU A 40 12.07 -17.50 -28.37
N CYS A 41 11.67 -17.71 -27.11
CA CYS A 41 11.37 -16.61 -26.19
C CYS A 41 12.64 -15.88 -25.74
N THR A 42 13.78 -16.55 -25.57
CA THR A 42 15.03 -15.91 -25.09
C THR A 42 15.88 -15.30 -26.20
N GLY A 43 15.78 -15.83 -27.42
CA GLY A 43 16.69 -15.47 -28.50
C GLY A 43 18.09 -16.08 -28.37
N GLU A 44 18.31 -16.98 -27.41
CA GLU A 44 19.65 -17.51 -27.08
C GLU A 44 20.32 -18.30 -28.22
N LYS A 45 19.55 -18.75 -29.21
CA LYS A 45 20.03 -19.54 -30.35
C LYS A 45 20.57 -18.67 -31.50
N GLY A 46 20.58 -17.35 -31.34
CA GLY A 46 21.18 -16.44 -32.31
C GLY A 46 20.42 -16.36 -33.63
N ILE A 47 21.13 -16.49 -34.75
CA ILE A 47 20.57 -16.32 -36.10
C ILE A 47 20.24 -17.70 -36.71
N GLY A 48 19.01 -17.83 -37.23
CA GLY A 48 18.52 -19.04 -37.90
C GLY A 48 19.03 -19.20 -39.34
N LYS A 49 18.68 -20.30 -40.01
CA LYS A 49 19.14 -20.56 -41.38
C LYS A 49 18.53 -19.59 -42.40
N GLU A 50 17.36 -19.04 -42.10
CA GLU A 50 16.73 -17.99 -42.91
C GLU A 50 17.37 -16.59 -42.71
N GLY A 51 18.46 -16.49 -41.93
CA GLY A 51 19.19 -15.23 -41.72
C GLY A 51 18.48 -14.24 -40.77
N LYS A 52 17.43 -14.69 -40.09
CA LYS A 52 16.67 -13.90 -39.10
C LYS A 52 17.03 -14.34 -37.67
N PRO A 53 16.97 -13.43 -36.67
CA PRO A 53 17.10 -13.83 -35.27
C PRO A 53 16.02 -14.84 -34.87
N LEU A 54 16.42 -15.91 -34.20
CA LEU A 54 15.52 -16.93 -33.63
C LEU A 54 14.88 -16.40 -32.33
N HIS A 55 14.05 -15.37 -32.45
CA HIS A 55 13.50 -14.64 -31.30
C HIS A 55 12.07 -14.13 -31.57
N TYR A 56 11.17 -14.28 -30.58
CA TYR A 56 9.80 -13.79 -30.68
C TYR A 56 9.64 -12.30 -30.40
N LYS A 57 10.62 -11.66 -29.76
CA LYS A 57 10.62 -10.21 -29.57
C LYS A 57 10.43 -9.49 -30.91
N HIS A 58 9.49 -8.55 -30.95
CA HIS A 58 8.99 -7.84 -32.12
C HIS A 58 8.23 -8.68 -33.16
N SER A 59 7.88 -9.92 -32.85
CA SER A 59 6.99 -10.74 -33.68
C SER A 59 5.53 -10.40 -33.40
N LYS A 60 4.68 -10.56 -34.43
CA LYS A 60 3.26 -10.20 -34.39
C LYS A 60 2.35 -11.41 -34.26
N PHE A 61 1.22 -11.20 -33.59
CA PHE A 61 0.06 -12.09 -33.71
C PHE A 61 -0.66 -11.75 -35.02
N HIS A 62 -0.27 -12.45 -36.09
CA HIS A 62 -0.71 -12.18 -37.45
C HIS A 62 -2.12 -12.70 -37.75
N ARG A 63 -2.68 -13.55 -36.88
CA ARG A 63 -4.03 -14.08 -37.05
C ARG A 63 -4.74 -14.23 -35.71
N ILE A 64 -5.86 -13.54 -35.52
CA ILE A 64 -6.69 -13.63 -34.30
C ILE A 64 -8.14 -13.83 -34.70
N ILE A 65 -8.75 -14.93 -34.23
CA ILE A 65 -10.15 -15.27 -34.49
C ILE A 65 -10.86 -15.36 -33.13
N PRO A 66 -11.85 -14.47 -32.87
CA PRO A 66 -12.65 -14.50 -31.64
C PRO A 66 -13.38 -15.83 -31.47
N ASN A 67 -13.51 -16.27 -30.22
CA ASN A 67 -14.01 -17.58 -29.81
C ASN A 67 -13.26 -18.75 -30.44
N PHE A 68 -11.98 -18.56 -30.74
CA PHE A 68 -11.13 -19.60 -31.27
C PHE A 68 -9.71 -19.50 -30.72
N MET A 69 -8.90 -18.56 -31.23
CA MET A 69 -7.47 -18.51 -30.91
C MET A 69 -6.79 -17.19 -31.33
N CYS A 70 -5.64 -16.92 -30.68
CA CYS A 70 -4.65 -15.93 -31.08
C CYS A 70 -3.39 -16.65 -31.59
N GLN A 71 -3.04 -16.49 -32.87
CA GLN A 71 -1.90 -17.15 -33.51
C GLN A 71 -0.77 -16.15 -33.79
N GLY A 72 0.45 -16.56 -33.45
CA GLY A 72 1.68 -15.80 -33.60
C GLY A 72 2.88 -16.69 -33.93
N GLY A 73 4.09 -16.14 -33.77
CA GLY A 73 5.33 -16.89 -33.91
C GLY A 73 5.91 -16.96 -35.33
N ASP A 74 5.36 -16.21 -36.29
CA ASP A 74 6.02 -15.96 -37.57
C ASP A 74 6.93 -14.74 -37.45
N PHE A 75 8.17 -14.95 -36.98
CA PHE A 75 9.18 -13.89 -36.87
C PHE A 75 10.00 -13.69 -38.15
N THR A 76 9.85 -14.55 -39.18
CA THR A 76 10.64 -14.43 -40.41
C THR A 76 9.94 -13.58 -41.46
N LYS A 77 8.62 -13.72 -41.61
CA LYS A 77 7.80 -12.95 -42.58
C LYS A 77 6.67 -12.15 -41.95
N GLY A 78 6.21 -12.52 -40.75
CA GLY A 78 5.17 -11.79 -40.02
C GLY A 78 3.76 -11.87 -40.62
N ASN A 79 3.51 -12.79 -41.55
CA ASN A 79 2.23 -12.90 -42.29
C ASN A 79 1.58 -14.30 -42.22
N GLY A 80 2.15 -15.20 -41.41
CA GLY A 80 1.71 -16.59 -41.23
C GLY A 80 2.30 -17.58 -42.22
N THR A 81 3.14 -17.14 -43.16
CA THR A 81 3.81 -18.03 -44.15
C THR A 81 5.28 -18.31 -43.84
N GLY A 82 5.79 -17.75 -42.75
CA GLY A 82 7.16 -17.94 -42.28
C GLY A 82 7.26 -18.70 -40.95
N GLY A 83 8.40 -18.52 -40.29
CA GLY A 83 8.74 -19.19 -39.03
C GLY A 83 9.69 -20.37 -39.22
N GLU A 84 10.69 -20.44 -38.35
CA GLU A 84 11.72 -21.49 -38.33
C GLU A 84 11.92 -21.98 -36.89
N SER A 85 12.11 -23.29 -36.69
CA SER A 85 12.45 -23.82 -35.36
C SER A 85 13.92 -23.58 -35.01
N ILE A 86 14.25 -23.71 -33.73
CA ILE A 86 15.64 -23.69 -33.25
C ILE A 86 16.52 -24.83 -33.80
N TYR A 87 15.91 -25.81 -34.46
CA TYR A 87 16.57 -26.96 -35.07
C TYR A 87 16.88 -26.75 -36.55
N GLY A 88 16.63 -25.54 -37.09
CA GLY A 88 17.04 -25.15 -38.43
C GLY A 88 16.04 -25.53 -39.53
N GLY A 89 14.73 -25.47 -39.23
CA GLY A 89 13.66 -25.83 -40.17
C GLY A 89 12.36 -26.25 -39.46
N LYS A 90 11.66 -27.26 -39.99
CA LYS A 90 10.49 -27.88 -39.35
C LYS A 90 10.88 -29.12 -38.54
N PHE A 91 10.09 -29.48 -37.53
CA PHE A 91 10.27 -30.68 -36.71
C PHE A 91 8.96 -31.48 -36.54
N LYS A 92 9.10 -32.74 -36.10
CA LYS A 92 8.01 -33.73 -35.99
C LYS A 92 7.04 -33.41 -34.84
N ASP A 93 5.84 -33.98 -34.89
CA ASP A 93 4.91 -33.95 -33.76
C ASP A 93 5.42 -34.90 -32.67
N GLU A 94 5.48 -34.42 -31.43
CA GLU A 94 6.10 -35.17 -30.34
C GLU A 94 5.16 -36.22 -29.73
N ASN A 95 3.99 -35.78 -29.22
CA ASN A 95 2.87 -36.66 -28.86
C ASN A 95 1.56 -35.84 -28.71
N PHE A 96 0.43 -36.54 -28.57
CA PHE A 96 -0.90 -35.94 -28.41
C PHE A 96 -1.58 -36.33 -27.08
N LYS A 97 -0.81 -36.51 -26.00
CA LYS A 97 -1.36 -36.89 -24.69
C LYS A 97 -2.22 -35.78 -24.07
N LEU A 98 -1.82 -34.53 -24.29
CA LEU A 98 -2.50 -33.34 -23.80
C LEU A 98 -3.56 -32.88 -24.81
N LYS A 99 -4.66 -32.32 -24.28
CA LYS A 99 -5.84 -31.92 -25.06
C LYS A 99 -6.12 -30.42 -24.90
N HIS A 100 -6.85 -29.85 -25.84
CA HIS A 100 -7.27 -28.45 -25.82
C HIS A 100 -8.47 -28.26 -24.89
N ILE A 101 -8.21 -28.33 -23.58
CA ILE A 101 -9.23 -28.43 -22.53
C ILE A 101 -9.97 -27.13 -22.23
N GLY A 102 -9.43 -25.96 -22.62
CA GLY A 102 -10.06 -24.69 -22.35
C GLY A 102 -9.24 -23.46 -22.79
N PRO A 103 -9.69 -22.25 -22.43
CA PRO A 103 -8.97 -21.00 -22.69
C PRO A 103 -7.56 -21.03 -22.09
N GLY A 104 -6.60 -20.38 -22.76
CA GLY A 104 -5.21 -20.29 -22.34
C GLY A 104 -4.35 -21.49 -22.71
N THR A 105 -4.88 -22.49 -23.43
CA THR A 105 -4.06 -23.63 -23.89
C THR A 105 -3.11 -23.16 -24.99
N LEU A 106 -1.82 -23.47 -24.86
CA LEU A 106 -0.79 -23.16 -25.84
C LEU A 106 -0.46 -24.40 -26.69
N SER A 107 -0.49 -24.24 -28.02
CA SER A 107 -0.36 -25.35 -28.96
C SER A 107 0.31 -24.94 -30.27
N MET A 108 0.94 -25.90 -30.96
CA MET A 108 1.70 -25.65 -32.18
C MET A 108 0.78 -25.40 -33.38
N ALA A 109 1.06 -24.33 -34.14
CA ALA A 109 0.49 -24.16 -35.47
C ALA A 109 1.39 -24.88 -36.49
N ASN A 110 0.80 -25.81 -37.23
CA ASN A 110 1.50 -26.61 -38.24
C ASN A 110 0.69 -26.64 -39.55
N ALA A 111 1.35 -27.06 -40.64
CA ALA A 111 0.75 -27.18 -41.98
C ALA A 111 0.32 -28.63 -42.29
N GLY A 112 0.05 -29.43 -41.26
CA GLY A 112 -0.17 -30.87 -41.34
C GLY A 112 0.82 -31.67 -40.47
N PRO A 113 0.68 -33.01 -40.44
CA PRO A 113 1.47 -33.85 -39.56
C PRO A 113 2.98 -33.63 -39.72
N ASN A 114 3.70 -33.57 -38.60
CA ASN A 114 5.16 -33.44 -38.52
C ASN A 114 5.75 -32.19 -39.19
N SER A 115 5.04 -31.07 -39.12
CA SER A 115 5.44 -29.82 -39.77
C SER A 115 5.54 -28.63 -38.82
N ASN A 116 5.87 -28.88 -37.54
CA ASN A 116 6.02 -27.86 -36.51
C ASN A 116 7.20 -26.94 -36.81
N GLY A 117 7.05 -25.64 -36.55
CA GLY A 117 8.10 -24.63 -36.71
C GLY A 117 8.15 -23.72 -35.48
N SER A 118 8.03 -22.42 -35.67
CA SER A 118 7.91 -21.44 -34.57
C SER A 118 6.49 -20.92 -34.36
N GLN A 119 5.56 -21.22 -35.26
CA GLN A 119 4.21 -20.69 -35.12
C GLN A 119 3.44 -21.45 -34.02
N PHE A 120 2.65 -20.70 -33.26
CA PHE A 120 1.86 -21.22 -32.14
C PHE A 120 0.51 -20.49 -32.08
N PHE A 121 -0.42 -21.06 -31.33
CA PHE A 121 -1.65 -20.37 -30.98
C PHE A 121 -2.02 -20.57 -29.50
N ILE A 122 -2.67 -19.55 -28.95
CA ILE A 122 -3.29 -19.56 -27.63
C ILE A 122 -4.80 -19.65 -27.83
N THR A 123 -5.45 -20.66 -27.26
CA THR A 123 -6.90 -20.84 -27.39
C THR A 123 -7.66 -19.87 -26.48
N THR A 124 -8.80 -19.36 -26.94
CA THR A 124 -9.69 -18.51 -26.12
C THR A 124 -10.92 -19.27 -25.62
N VAL A 125 -11.16 -20.46 -26.18
CA VAL A 125 -12.21 -21.41 -25.80
C VAL A 125 -11.66 -22.85 -25.81
N LYS A 126 -12.48 -23.82 -25.44
CA LYS A 126 -12.17 -25.25 -25.63
C LYS A 126 -12.24 -25.59 -27.13
N THR A 127 -11.19 -26.18 -27.69
CA THR A 127 -11.06 -26.45 -29.13
C THR A 127 -10.76 -27.93 -29.42
N SER A 128 -11.64 -28.83 -28.98
CA SER A 128 -11.40 -30.29 -29.07
C SER A 128 -11.24 -30.85 -30.49
N TRP A 129 -11.65 -30.12 -31.54
CA TRP A 129 -11.42 -30.52 -32.94
C TRP A 129 -9.96 -30.43 -33.39
N LEU A 130 -9.10 -29.80 -32.58
CA LEU A 130 -7.65 -29.72 -32.76
C LEU A 130 -6.90 -30.87 -32.06
N ASP A 131 -7.57 -31.62 -31.19
CA ASP A 131 -6.96 -32.76 -30.48
C ASP A 131 -6.47 -33.82 -31.48
N GLY A 132 -5.27 -34.35 -31.24
CA GLY A 132 -4.65 -35.33 -32.13
C GLY A 132 -4.07 -34.75 -33.44
N LYS A 133 -4.17 -33.44 -33.66
CA LYS A 133 -3.65 -32.75 -34.85
C LYS A 133 -2.57 -31.71 -34.51
N HIS A 134 -2.72 -31.05 -33.36
CA HIS A 134 -1.80 -30.02 -32.89
C HIS A 134 -1.24 -30.40 -31.52
N VAL A 135 0.08 -30.26 -31.35
CA VAL A 135 0.79 -30.60 -30.11
C VAL A 135 0.54 -29.49 -29.09
N VAL A 136 -0.16 -29.81 -28.00
CA VAL A 136 -0.29 -28.95 -26.82
C VAL A 136 1.00 -29.02 -26.02
N PHE A 137 1.62 -27.88 -25.74
CA PHE A 137 2.93 -27.81 -25.09
C PHE A 137 3.04 -26.79 -23.96
N GLY A 138 1.95 -26.10 -23.62
CA GLY A 138 1.92 -25.24 -22.44
C GLY A 138 0.54 -24.69 -22.13
N SER A 139 0.48 -23.82 -21.12
CA SER A 139 -0.71 -23.05 -20.79
C SER A 139 -0.35 -21.68 -20.23
N VAL A 140 -1.16 -20.68 -20.53
CA VAL A 140 -1.11 -19.36 -19.89
C VAL A 140 -1.50 -19.54 -18.41
N VAL A 141 -0.60 -19.16 -17.50
CA VAL A 141 -0.80 -19.21 -16.05
C VAL A 141 -1.09 -17.82 -15.46
N GLU A 142 -0.65 -16.75 -16.12
CA GLU A 142 -0.98 -15.35 -15.78
C GLU A 142 -1.19 -14.54 -17.07
N GLY A 143 -2.05 -13.52 -17.05
CA GLY A 143 -2.33 -12.65 -18.20
C GLY A 143 -3.50 -13.08 -19.09
N MET A 144 -4.45 -13.88 -18.60
CA MET A 144 -5.63 -14.28 -19.40
C MET A 144 -6.55 -13.11 -19.78
N ASP A 145 -6.53 -12.02 -19.02
CA ASP A 145 -7.14 -10.73 -19.36
C ASP A 145 -6.47 -10.09 -20.59
N VAL A 146 -5.15 -10.16 -20.70
CA VAL A 146 -4.40 -9.72 -21.89
C VAL A 146 -4.78 -10.56 -23.12
N VAL A 147 -4.92 -11.89 -22.97
CA VAL A 147 -5.41 -12.76 -24.06
C VAL A 147 -6.80 -12.34 -24.54
N LYS A 148 -7.70 -11.96 -23.63
CA LYS A 148 -9.04 -11.45 -23.99
C LYS A 148 -8.98 -10.10 -24.72
N LEU A 149 -8.06 -9.22 -24.34
CA LEU A 149 -7.84 -7.95 -25.05
C LEU A 149 -7.31 -8.22 -26.46
N MET A 150 -6.34 -9.11 -26.62
CA MET A 150 -5.84 -9.54 -27.92
C MET A 150 -6.97 -10.13 -28.79
N GLU A 151 -7.80 -10.99 -28.20
CA GLU A 151 -8.95 -11.59 -28.88
C GLU A 151 -9.92 -10.54 -29.43
N SER A 152 -10.15 -9.45 -28.69
CA SER A 152 -11.06 -8.38 -29.10
C SER A 152 -10.58 -7.60 -30.33
N GLU A 153 -9.28 -7.69 -30.65
CA GLU A 153 -8.69 -7.13 -31.87
C GLU A 153 -8.85 -8.04 -33.10
N GLY A 154 -9.37 -9.26 -32.93
CA GLY A 154 -9.54 -10.22 -34.01
C GLY A 154 -10.77 -10.01 -34.90
N SER A 155 -10.87 -10.82 -35.95
CA SER A 155 -12.03 -10.87 -36.84
C SER A 155 -12.31 -12.30 -37.29
N SER A 156 -13.47 -12.54 -37.91
CA SER A 156 -13.84 -13.87 -38.42
C SER A 156 -12.92 -14.39 -39.54
N SER A 157 -12.31 -13.49 -40.32
CA SER A 157 -11.30 -13.86 -41.32
C SER A 157 -9.91 -14.11 -40.70
N GLY A 158 -9.72 -13.73 -39.44
CA GLY A 158 -8.46 -13.79 -38.73
C GLY A 158 -7.61 -12.53 -38.81
N ASN A 159 -7.98 -11.55 -39.64
CA ASN A 159 -7.27 -10.27 -39.70
C ASN A 159 -7.42 -9.51 -38.38
N THR A 160 -6.36 -8.82 -37.94
CA THR A 160 -6.40 -7.99 -36.74
C THR A 160 -6.79 -6.55 -37.06
N ARG A 161 -7.55 -5.90 -36.17
CA ARG A 161 -7.96 -4.49 -36.27
C ARG A 161 -6.78 -3.56 -36.02
N SER A 162 -6.03 -3.87 -34.97
CA SER A 162 -4.78 -3.19 -34.62
C SER A 162 -3.60 -4.17 -34.72
N THR A 163 -2.38 -3.63 -34.78
CA THR A 163 -1.18 -4.47 -34.66
C THR A 163 -1.09 -5.02 -33.24
N VAL A 164 -1.04 -6.34 -33.10
CA VAL A 164 -0.78 -7.03 -31.83
C VAL A 164 0.63 -7.63 -31.89
N GLU A 165 1.54 -7.16 -31.04
CA GLU A 165 2.97 -7.45 -31.10
C GLU A 165 3.52 -7.89 -29.74
N ILE A 166 4.55 -8.74 -29.77
CA ILE A 166 5.34 -9.12 -28.62
C ILE A 166 6.45 -8.07 -28.45
N ASN A 167 6.30 -7.16 -27.49
CA ASN A 167 7.28 -6.11 -27.21
C ASN A 167 8.57 -6.69 -26.60
N GLU A 168 8.43 -7.63 -25.68
CA GLU A 168 9.54 -8.35 -25.02
C GLU A 168 9.14 -9.81 -24.78
N SER A 169 10.11 -10.73 -24.81
CA SER A 169 9.93 -12.12 -24.42
C SER A 169 11.20 -12.65 -23.76
N PHE A 170 11.08 -13.55 -22.78
CA PHE A 170 12.22 -14.27 -22.21
C PHE A 170 11.79 -15.56 -21.50
N ALA A 171 12.75 -16.45 -21.23
CA ALA A 171 12.52 -17.60 -20.35
C ALA A 171 12.74 -17.23 -18.90
N CYS A 172 11.83 -17.68 -18.05
CA CYS A 172 12.06 -17.72 -16.62
C CYS A 172 13.06 -18.85 -16.38
N GLU A 173 14.30 -18.54 -15.96
CA GLU A 173 15.32 -19.56 -15.72
C GLU A 173 14.81 -20.67 -14.78
N GLU A 174 15.21 -21.92 -15.04
CA GLU A 174 14.94 -23.06 -14.17
C GLU A 174 15.41 -22.73 -12.75
N VAL A 175 14.42 -22.53 -11.89
CA VAL A 175 14.55 -22.73 -10.46
C VAL A 175 14.97 -24.20 -10.29
N LEU A 176 16.28 -24.46 -10.21
CA LEU A 176 16.77 -25.42 -9.23
C LEU A 176 15.88 -25.18 -8.01
N VAL A 177 15.27 -26.22 -7.45
CA VAL A 177 14.82 -26.17 -6.06
C VAL A 177 16.10 -26.09 -5.18
N ARG A 178 16.93 -25.07 -5.39
CA ARG A 178 17.17 -24.13 -4.32
C ARG A 178 15.79 -23.93 -3.69
N LYS A 179 15.63 -24.47 -2.50
CA LYS A 179 15.21 -23.59 -1.41
C LYS A 179 16.14 -22.36 -1.44
N THR A 180 16.03 -21.52 -2.47
CA THR A 180 16.14 -20.11 -2.25
C THR A 180 15.01 -19.95 -1.26
N ARG A 181 15.36 -19.59 -0.03
CA ARG A 181 14.59 -18.57 0.65
C ARG A 181 13.96 -17.74 -0.45
N LYS A 182 12.64 -17.74 -0.52
CA LYS A 182 11.93 -16.64 -1.12
C LYS A 182 12.75 -15.39 -0.75
N GLU A 183 13.52 -14.85 -1.68
CA GLU A 183 13.49 -13.41 -1.83
C GLU A 183 12.11 -13.17 -2.44
N GLN A 184 11.11 -13.36 -1.57
CA GLN A 184 9.83 -12.73 -1.70
C GLN A 184 10.19 -11.30 -2.01
N SER A 185 9.66 -10.76 -3.12
CA SER A 185 9.47 -9.32 -3.23
C SER A 185 9.03 -8.86 -1.84
N SER A 186 9.93 -8.11 -1.20
CA SER A 186 9.67 -7.51 0.08
C SER A 186 8.43 -6.67 -0.13
N MET A 187 7.45 -6.80 0.77
CA MET A 187 6.27 -5.94 0.69
C MET A 187 6.74 -4.51 0.91
N ASP A 188 6.18 -3.56 0.18
CA ASP A 188 6.60 -2.16 0.29
C ASP A 188 6.13 -1.52 1.60
N ALA A 189 4.99 -1.99 2.10
CA ALA A 189 4.42 -1.57 3.38
C ALA A 189 3.59 -2.68 4.01
N TYR A 190 3.30 -2.50 5.29
CA TYR A 190 2.45 -3.38 6.07
C TYR A 190 1.35 -2.56 6.73
N ALA A 191 0.14 -3.10 6.73
CA ALA A 191 -1.04 -2.45 7.28
C ALA A 191 -1.77 -3.37 8.25
N ALA A 192 -2.05 -2.84 9.43
CA ALA A 192 -2.82 -3.45 10.49
C ALA A 192 -4.28 -3.06 10.33
N SER A 193 -5.17 -4.04 10.28
CA SER A 193 -6.60 -3.79 10.11
C SER A 193 -7.41 -4.07 11.37
N GLU A 194 -8.57 -3.41 11.46
CA GLU A 194 -9.48 -3.48 12.59
C GLU A 194 -10.04 -4.89 12.82
N ASN A 195 -10.13 -5.71 11.77
CA ASN A 195 -10.55 -7.10 11.87
C ASN A 195 -9.39 -8.07 12.16
N GLY A 196 -8.24 -7.56 12.64
CA GLY A 196 -7.12 -8.40 13.07
C GLY A 196 -6.23 -8.92 11.95
N LEU A 197 -6.49 -8.56 10.70
CA LEU A 197 -5.65 -8.98 9.59
C LEU A 197 -4.40 -8.12 9.47
N LEU A 198 -3.26 -8.78 9.28
CA LEU A 198 -2.07 -8.14 8.74
C LEU A 198 -2.11 -8.19 7.21
N LYS A 199 -1.93 -7.03 6.58
CA LYS A 199 -1.86 -6.90 5.13
C LYS A 199 -0.46 -6.49 4.71
N GLY A 200 0.10 -7.18 3.73
CA GLY A 200 1.27 -6.75 2.98
C GLY A 200 0.81 -5.96 1.76
N LEU A 201 1.37 -4.78 1.56
CA LEU A 201 1.05 -3.89 0.46
C LEU A 201 2.18 -3.92 -0.56
N ASN A 202 1.82 -3.97 -1.83
CA ASN A 202 2.74 -3.80 -2.94
C ASN A 202 2.20 -2.67 -3.83
N PHE A 203 2.87 -1.54 -3.80
CA PHE A 203 2.43 -0.33 -4.50
C PHE A 203 2.73 -0.38 -5.99
N GLY A 204 3.82 -1.04 -6.40
CA GLY A 204 4.14 -1.23 -7.81
C GLY A 204 3.06 -2.03 -8.57
N SER A 205 2.42 -3.00 -7.92
CA SER A 205 1.29 -3.76 -8.47
C SER A 205 -0.08 -3.23 -8.06
N ASN A 206 -0.13 -2.12 -7.30
CA ASN A 206 -1.34 -1.58 -6.68
C ASN A 206 -2.22 -2.65 -5.99
N SER A 207 -1.57 -3.62 -5.33
CA SER A 207 -2.23 -4.79 -4.75
C SER A 207 -1.90 -4.97 -3.28
N TYR A 208 -2.71 -5.78 -2.60
CA TYR A 208 -2.43 -6.20 -1.23
C TYR A 208 -2.63 -7.70 -1.07
N VAL A 209 -1.90 -8.28 -0.12
CA VAL A 209 -2.02 -9.70 0.27
C VAL A 209 -2.30 -9.76 1.77
N ASN A 210 -3.24 -10.60 2.18
CA ASN A 210 -3.43 -10.89 3.60
C ASN A 210 -2.31 -11.85 4.06
N LEU A 211 -1.52 -11.45 5.03
CA LEU A 211 -0.38 -12.21 5.56
C LEU A 211 -0.74 -13.10 6.76
N SER A 212 -1.94 -12.91 7.30
CA SER A 212 -2.57 -13.75 8.31
C SER A 212 -3.73 -14.51 7.67
N GLU A 213 -3.64 -15.83 7.55
CA GLU A 213 -4.79 -16.67 7.21
C GLU A 213 -5.68 -16.83 8.44
N ILE A 214 -6.98 -16.53 8.29
CA ILE A 214 -7.97 -16.70 9.36
C ILE A 214 -8.26 -18.19 9.47
N SER A 215 -7.58 -18.89 10.38
CA SER A 215 -7.94 -20.28 10.72
C SER A 215 -9.21 -20.36 11.59
N ASN A 216 -9.71 -19.24 12.13
CA ASN A 216 -10.99 -19.20 12.83
C ASN A 216 -11.61 -17.77 12.87
N PRO A 217 -12.71 -17.48 12.15
CA PRO A 217 -13.29 -16.14 12.05
C PRO A 217 -14.10 -15.66 13.28
N SER A 218 -14.36 -16.51 14.28
CA SER A 218 -15.22 -16.13 15.41
C SER A 218 -14.56 -15.23 16.46
N ALA A 219 -13.24 -14.97 16.38
CA ALA A 219 -12.51 -14.16 17.36
C ALA A 219 -11.27 -13.44 16.78
N ALA A 220 -11.38 -12.78 15.61
CA ALA A 220 -10.26 -12.02 15.07
C ALA A 220 -10.09 -10.67 15.83
N GLU A 221 -9.08 -10.57 16.69
CA GLU A 221 -8.79 -9.37 17.49
C GLU A 221 -8.07 -8.29 16.67
N PRO A 222 -8.39 -6.99 16.84
CA PRO A 222 -7.72 -5.91 16.11
C PRO A 222 -6.22 -5.90 16.36
N VAL A 223 -5.46 -5.58 15.30
CA VAL A 223 -4.05 -5.22 15.44
C VAL A 223 -3.97 -3.74 15.77
N ASP A 224 -3.49 -3.41 16.97
CA ASP A 224 -3.45 -2.03 17.46
C ASP A 224 -2.19 -1.28 16.99
N TYR A 225 -1.04 -1.97 16.86
CA TYR A 225 0.24 -1.31 16.58
C TYR A 225 1.23 -2.18 15.79
N LEU A 226 2.00 -1.53 14.91
CA LEU A 226 3.11 -2.14 14.15
C LEU A 226 4.44 -1.44 14.48
N HIS A 227 5.51 -2.22 14.62
CA HIS A 227 6.86 -1.68 14.84
C HIS A 227 7.92 -2.56 14.16
N TRP A 228 9.04 -2.00 13.77
CA TRP A 228 10.17 -2.78 13.24
C TRP A 228 11.09 -3.20 14.38
N LEU A 229 11.54 -4.45 14.39
CA LEU A 229 12.67 -4.89 15.20
C LEU A 229 13.95 -4.88 14.36
N THR A 230 15.04 -4.57 15.03
CA THR A 230 16.39 -4.62 14.48
C THR A 230 17.02 -5.94 14.94
N ASP A 231 17.48 -6.77 14.01
CA ASP A 231 18.12 -8.08 14.29
C ASP A 231 19.65 -7.95 14.17
N GLU A 232 20.43 -8.83 14.83
CA GLU A 232 21.91 -8.83 14.90
C GLU A 232 22.58 -8.76 13.51
N GLY A 233 21.90 -9.26 12.47
CA GLY A 233 22.37 -9.31 11.08
C GLY A 233 21.91 -8.16 10.17
N GLY A 234 21.24 -7.13 10.69
CA GLY A 234 20.71 -6.01 9.89
C GLY A 234 19.49 -6.37 9.02
N ALA A 235 18.91 -7.56 9.16
CA ALA A 235 17.70 -7.97 8.45
C ALA A 235 16.45 -7.48 9.20
N ALA A 236 15.71 -6.52 8.61
CA ALA A 236 14.48 -5.99 9.21
C ALA A 236 13.42 -7.07 9.48
N THR A 237 13.19 -7.36 10.76
CA THR A 237 12.13 -8.26 11.24
C THR A 237 10.95 -7.42 11.72
N LEU A 238 9.73 -7.70 11.25
CA LEU A 238 8.55 -6.92 11.64
C LEU A 238 7.98 -7.42 12.97
N LEU A 239 7.97 -6.56 13.98
CA LEU A 239 7.30 -6.83 15.24
C LEU A 239 5.85 -6.36 15.14
N LEU A 240 4.93 -7.30 15.31
CA LEU A 240 3.53 -6.95 15.46
C LEU A 240 3.16 -6.97 16.93
N CYS A 241 2.36 -5.99 17.32
CA CYS A 241 1.63 -6.09 18.55
C CYS A 241 0.17 -6.26 18.20
N THR A 242 -0.34 -7.44 18.49
CA THR A 242 -1.76 -7.75 18.44
C THR A 242 -2.30 -7.85 19.85
N CYS A 243 -3.61 -7.69 19.95
CA CYS A 243 -4.47 -8.23 20.99
C CYS A 243 -4.74 -7.42 22.27
N ARG A 244 -6.05 -7.48 22.57
CA ARG A 244 -6.79 -7.07 23.76
C ARG A 244 -6.58 -8.05 24.93
N ASP A 245 -6.02 -9.24 24.66
CA ASP A 245 -5.55 -10.21 25.67
C ASP A 245 -4.08 -10.03 26.08
N GLY A 246 -3.35 -9.10 25.44
CA GLY A 246 -1.94 -8.86 25.73
C GLY A 246 -0.95 -9.83 25.07
N ARG A 247 -1.31 -10.57 24.02
CA ARG A 247 -0.35 -11.39 23.26
C ARG A 247 0.44 -10.62 22.20
N LEU A 248 1.72 -10.41 22.48
CA LEU A 248 2.69 -9.91 21.50
C LEU A 248 3.05 -11.02 20.50
N ARG A 249 2.97 -10.72 19.20
CA ARG A 249 3.24 -11.68 18.12
C ARG A 249 4.25 -11.13 17.12
N ILE A 250 5.35 -11.82 16.90
CA ILE A 250 6.33 -11.42 15.89
C ILE A 250 5.97 -12.04 14.55
N TYR A 251 6.10 -11.25 13.48
CA TYR A 251 6.04 -11.74 12.11
C TYR A 251 7.38 -11.56 11.43
N LYS A 252 8.05 -12.67 11.17
CA LYS A 252 9.31 -12.64 10.44
C LYS A 252 8.99 -12.40 8.96
N THR A 253 9.36 -11.23 8.44
CA THR A 253 9.09 -10.82 7.05
C THR A 253 9.73 -11.77 6.03
N GLY A 254 10.94 -12.26 6.31
CA GLY A 254 11.67 -13.22 5.47
C GLY A 254 11.07 -14.63 5.49
N ASP A 255 10.72 -15.15 6.65
CA ASP A 255 10.16 -16.50 6.79
C ASP A 255 8.64 -16.54 6.57
N LYS A 256 7.98 -15.38 6.57
CA LYS A 256 6.52 -15.19 6.62
C LYS A 256 5.83 -16.05 7.68
N SER A 257 6.51 -16.25 8.80
CA SER A 257 6.04 -17.05 9.92
C SER A 257 5.61 -16.16 11.07
N TRP A 258 4.63 -16.67 11.82
CA TRP A 258 4.13 -16.06 13.04
C TRP A 258 4.67 -16.82 14.23
N ASN A 259 5.26 -16.09 15.18
CA ASN A 259 5.63 -16.63 16.48
C ASN A 259 4.93 -15.81 17.56
N GLU A 260 4.33 -16.50 18.54
CA GLU A 260 3.95 -15.83 19.78
C GLU A 260 5.23 -15.47 20.51
N PHE A 261 5.41 -14.20 20.82
CA PHE A 261 6.62 -13.70 21.45
C PHE A 261 6.47 -13.68 22.97
N PHE A 262 5.36 -13.10 23.44
CA PHE A 262 5.13 -12.95 24.87
C PHE A 262 3.66 -12.72 25.18
N HIS A 263 3.22 -13.19 26.34
CA HIS A 263 1.89 -12.90 26.89
C HIS A 263 2.01 -11.95 28.07
N LEU A 264 1.41 -10.76 27.97
CA LEU A 264 1.42 -9.77 29.02
C LEU A 264 0.63 -10.25 30.23
N LYS A 265 1.31 -10.38 31.37
CA LYS A 265 0.73 -10.93 32.61
C LYS A 265 -0.19 -9.95 33.32
N SER A 266 -0.02 -8.65 33.09
CA SER A 266 -0.65 -7.61 33.90
C SER A 266 -1.20 -6.48 33.04
N GLY A 267 -2.36 -5.90 33.44
CA GLY A 267 -3.01 -4.64 33.04
C GLY A 267 -3.91 -4.61 31.79
N HIS A 268 -4.57 -3.47 31.54
CA HIS A 268 -5.78 -3.38 30.70
C HIS A 268 -5.71 -2.28 29.63
N GLY A 269 -6.54 -2.40 28.59
CA GLY A 269 -6.67 -1.40 27.52
C GLY A 269 -5.79 -1.68 26.30
N ARG A 270 -5.96 -0.86 25.26
CA ARG A 270 -5.25 -1.05 23.98
C ARG A 270 -3.77 -0.68 24.09
N VAL A 271 -2.94 -1.26 23.24
CA VAL A 271 -1.54 -0.85 23.11
C VAL A 271 -1.47 0.46 22.33
N ARG A 272 -0.82 1.47 22.91
CA ARG A 272 -0.75 2.85 22.39
C ARG A 272 0.64 3.25 21.92
N GLY A 273 1.62 2.38 22.13
CA GLY A 273 2.94 2.46 21.51
C GLY A 273 3.77 1.24 21.85
N LEU A 274 4.76 1.00 20.99
CA LEU A 274 5.71 -0.10 21.06
C LEU A 274 7.06 0.40 20.56
N CYS A 275 8.14 -0.02 21.21
CA CYS A 275 9.50 0.32 20.83
C CYS A 275 10.49 -0.79 21.15
N SER A 276 11.54 -0.88 20.36
CA SER A 276 12.68 -1.77 20.57
C SER A 276 13.80 -1.05 21.33
N LEU A 277 14.29 -1.66 22.41
CA LEU A 277 15.43 -1.16 23.19
C LEU A 277 16.73 -1.74 22.66
N ASP A 278 16.78 -3.07 22.66
CA ASP A 278 17.86 -3.91 22.14
C ASP A 278 17.22 -5.12 21.43
N GLU A 279 18.04 -6.09 21.04
CA GLU A 279 17.59 -7.28 20.29
C GLU A 279 16.60 -8.15 21.07
N ASN A 280 16.66 -8.10 22.41
CA ASN A 280 15.92 -8.97 23.32
C ASN A 280 14.95 -8.21 24.22
N SER A 281 14.99 -6.88 24.20
CA SER A 281 14.22 -6.01 25.08
C SER A 281 13.30 -5.10 24.29
N ILE A 282 12.03 -5.11 24.68
CA ILE A 282 11.00 -4.26 24.10
C ILE A 282 10.33 -3.46 25.21
N ALA A 283 9.85 -2.27 24.87
CA ALA A 283 8.99 -1.51 25.75
C ALA A 283 7.67 -1.19 25.05
N LEU A 284 6.58 -1.28 25.80
CA LEU A 284 5.23 -1.01 25.32
C LEU A 284 4.46 -0.21 26.33
N CYS A 285 3.50 0.57 25.85
CA CYS A 285 2.63 1.35 26.70
C CYS A 285 1.17 1.07 26.37
N ARG A 286 0.37 0.86 27.41
CA ARG A 286 -1.08 0.69 27.30
C ARG A 286 -1.84 1.95 27.67
N GLU A 287 -3.06 2.00 27.18
CA GLU A 287 -4.05 3.03 27.49
C GLU A 287 -4.29 3.21 29.01
N SER A 288 -4.18 2.15 29.81
CA SER A 288 -4.26 2.23 31.28
C SER A 288 -3.19 3.10 31.93
N GLY A 289 -2.09 3.38 31.23
CA GLY A 289 -0.91 4.03 31.79
C GLY A 289 0.19 3.07 32.22
N ASP A 290 0.08 1.78 31.91
CA ASP A 290 1.15 0.83 32.18
C ASP A 290 2.20 0.91 31.07
N LEU A 291 3.39 1.39 31.39
CA LEU A 291 4.61 1.21 30.60
C LEU A 291 5.31 -0.06 31.07
N ILE A 292 5.46 -1.01 30.17
CA ILE A 292 6.01 -2.33 30.46
C ILE A 292 7.27 -2.50 29.63
N ILE A 293 8.39 -2.76 30.31
CA ILE A 293 9.68 -3.09 29.72
C ILE A 293 9.86 -4.58 29.91
N LEU A 294 9.99 -5.29 28.80
CA LEU A 294 10.13 -6.74 28.74
C LEU A 294 11.52 -7.07 28.26
N ASN A 295 12.21 -7.95 28.98
CA ASN A 295 13.42 -8.61 28.50
C ASN A 295 13.09 -10.07 28.22
N ALA A 296 13.17 -10.48 26.96
CA ALA A 296 12.78 -11.80 26.49
C ALA A 296 13.75 -12.90 26.93
N GLU A 297 15.04 -12.61 27.10
CA GLU A 297 16.02 -13.61 27.57
C GLU A 297 15.83 -13.94 29.05
N ARG A 298 15.52 -12.93 29.86
CA ARG A 298 15.38 -13.07 31.32
C ARG A 298 13.95 -13.34 31.78
N GLU A 299 12.99 -13.25 30.86
CA GLU A 299 11.54 -13.23 31.17
C GLU A 299 11.17 -12.19 32.25
N GLU A 300 11.94 -11.11 32.34
CA GLU A 300 11.76 -10.05 33.32
C GLU A 300 10.79 -8.99 32.78
N GLU A 301 9.80 -8.61 33.61
CA GLU A 301 8.81 -7.57 33.33
C GLU A 301 8.98 -6.43 34.35
N VAL A 302 9.44 -5.27 33.87
CA VAL A 302 9.47 -4.04 34.68
C VAL A 302 8.28 -3.18 34.29
N LYS A 303 7.40 -2.92 35.27
CA LYS A 303 6.19 -2.14 35.09
C LYS A 303 6.31 -0.77 35.76
N VAL A 304 5.97 0.28 35.02
CA VAL A 304 5.94 1.66 35.48
C VAL A 304 4.60 2.31 35.11
N ASN A 305 4.06 3.12 36.03
CA ASN A 305 2.84 3.88 35.79
C ASN A 305 3.18 5.26 35.22
N VAL A 306 2.78 5.52 33.97
CA VAL A 306 3.01 6.79 33.26
C VAL A 306 1.81 7.75 33.33
N GLY A 307 0.76 7.37 34.06
CA GLY A 307 -0.51 8.06 34.21
C GLY A 307 -1.60 7.51 33.28
N PRO A 308 -2.87 7.70 33.64
CA PRO A 308 -3.99 7.08 32.94
C PRO A 308 -4.26 7.68 31.55
N GLU A 309 -5.13 7.03 30.79
CA GLU A 309 -5.73 7.52 29.54
C GLU A 309 -4.69 7.91 28.47
N ILE A 310 -3.63 7.11 28.36
CA ILE A 310 -2.60 7.30 27.36
C ILE A 310 -3.22 7.14 25.97
N SER A 311 -2.99 8.13 25.11
CA SER A 311 -3.42 8.07 23.71
C SER A 311 -2.29 7.63 22.78
N ARG A 312 -1.03 7.96 23.12
CA ARG A 312 0.15 7.57 22.34
C ARG A 312 1.42 7.47 23.19
N MET A 313 2.28 6.50 22.85
CA MET A 313 3.71 6.50 23.18
C MET A 313 4.56 6.51 21.90
N ARG A 314 5.66 7.26 21.88
CA ARG A 314 6.65 7.29 20.80
C ARG A 314 8.06 7.22 21.38
N GLN A 315 8.93 6.43 20.75
CA GLN A 315 10.36 6.42 21.06
C GLN A 315 11.06 7.57 20.38
N ASN A 316 12.10 8.11 21.03
CA ASN A 316 12.96 9.11 20.46
C ASN A 316 13.90 8.45 19.41
N PRO A 317 13.82 8.83 18.12
CA PRO A 317 14.68 8.27 17.07
C PRO A 317 16.17 8.61 17.24
N PHE A 318 16.50 9.65 18.01
CA PHE A 318 17.88 10.10 18.23
C PHE A 318 18.49 9.50 19.51
N ASN A 319 17.65 9.04 20.43
CA ASN A 319 18.07 8.42 21.68
C ASN A 319 17.06 7.31 22.07
N HIS A 320 17.38 6.08 21.70
CA HIS A 320 16.46 4.95 21.84
C HIS A 320 16.07 4.62 23.29
N ASN A 321 16.81 5.14 24.28
CA ASN A 321 16.49 4.97 25.69
C ASN A 321 15.37 5.90 26.18
N VAL A 322 14.93 6.87 25.37
CA VAL A 322 13.92 7.87 25.77
C VAL A 322 12.61 7.64 25.05
N VAL A 323 11.51 7.65 25.80
CA VAL A 323 10.15 7.58 25.25
C VAL A 323 9.30 8.76 25.70
N ALA A 324 8.46 9.25 24.80
CA ALA A 324 7.44 10.26 25.08
C ALA A 324 6.07 9.60 25.23
N THR A 325 5.29 10.06 26.20
CA THR A 325 3.92 9.60 26.48
C THR A 325 3.00 10.81 26.58
N GLY A 326 1.74 10.64 26.16
CA GLY A 326 0.72 11.67 26.24
C GLY A 326 -0.68 11.12 26.02
N GLY A 327 -1.69 11.78 26.57
CA GLY A 327 -3.06 11.28 26.59
C GLY A 327 -4.11 12.32 26.96
N LYS A 328 -5.28 11.84 27.36
CA LYS A 328 -6.40 12.67 27.83
C LYS A 328 -6.17 13.06 29.29
N GLU A 329 -6.15 14.36 29.56
CA GLU A 329 -5.79 14.93 30.87
C GLU A 329 -4.41 14.45 31.40
N ASN A 330 -3.58 13.92 30.49
CA ASN A 330 -2.23 13.45 30.75
C ASN A 330 -1.29 14.12 29.75
N ASP A 331 -0.67 15.21 30.18
CA ASP A 331 0.20 16.04 29.33
C ASP A 331 1.51 15.29 28.98
N LEU A 332 2.30 15.88 28.09
CA LEU A 332 3.53 15.29 27.57
C LEU A 332 4.50 14.95 28.70
N LYS A 333 4.94 13.70 28.78
CA LYS A 333 6.00 13.25 29.68
C LYS A 333 7.07 12.48 28.93
N LEU A 334 8.33 12.69 29.29
CA LEU A 334 9.48 11.94 28.80
C LEU A 334 9.98 11.01 29.89
N TRP A 335 10.32 9.78 29.50
CA TRP A 335 10.77 8.73 30.39
C TRP A 335 12.06 8.14 29.88
N SER A 336 12.99 7.88 30.81
CA SER A 336 14.15 7.03 30.55
C SER A 336 13.74 5.58 30.72
N LEU A 337 14.05 4.71 29.77
CA LEU A 337 13.74 3.29 29.86
C LEU A 337 14.73 2.55 30.77
N SER A 338 15.97 3.04 30.92
CA SER A 338 16.92 2.51 31.91
C SER A 338 16.50 2.83 33.35
N GLU A 339 15.91 4.00 33.57
CA GLU A 339 15.51 4.49 34.90
C GLU A 339 14.08 5.04 34.87
N PRO A 340 13.07 4.17 34.77
CA PRO A 340 11.70 4.61 34.48
C PRO A 340 10.94 5.09 35.74
N GLN A 341 11.59 5.19 36.91
CA GLN A 341 10.90 5.56 38.16
C GLN A 341 10.32 6.98 38.15
N MET A 342 10.97 7.91 37.45
CA MET A 342 10.51 9.30 37.35
C MET A 342 10.64 9.83 35.93
N PRO A 343 9.74 10.74 35.51
CA PRO A 343 9.82 11.34 34.20
C PRO A 343 11.01 12.31 34.13
N LEU A 344 11.79 12.22 33.06
CA LEU A 344 12.87 13.17 32.70
C LEU A 344 12.31 14.58 32.47
N PHE A 345 11.11 14.65 31.90
CA PHE A 345 10.40 15.89 31.62
C PHE A 345 8.90 15.66 31.79
N SER A 346 8.21 16.66 32.34
CA SER A 346 6.75 16.67 32.41
C SER A 346 6.26 18.06 32.02
N ALA A 347 5.46 18.14 30.96
CA ALA A 347 4.88 19.38 30.51
C ALA A 347 3.94 19.98 31.57
N LYS A 348 3.87 21.30 31.57
CA LYS A 348 2.81 22.06 32.24
C LYS A 348 1.85 22.54 31.17
N ASN A 349 0.56 22.46 31.48
CA ASN A 349 -0.49 22.98 30.60
C ASN A 349 -0.26 24.46 30.29
N VAL A 350 -0.90 24.98 29.25
CA VAL A 350 -0.92 26.41 28.91
C VAL A 350 -1.66 27.22 29.97
N ARG A 351 -1.60 28.54 29.87
CA ARG A 351 -2.39 29.41 30.76
C ARG A 351 -3.87 29.25 30.42
N ASN A 352 -4.72 29.68 31.32
CA ASN A 352 -6.14 29.80 31.02
C ASN A 352 -6.32 30.69 29.77
N ASP A 353 -7.42 30.47 29.07
CA ASP A 353 -7.77 31.26 27.90
C ASP A 353 -8.16 32.70 28.27
N PHE A 354 -8.65 33.46 27.29
CA PHE A 354 -9.06 34.85 27.49
C PHE A 354 -10.31 34.99 28.38
N LEU A 355 -11.05 33.91 28.62
CA LEU A 355 -12.19 33.84 29.55
C LEU A 355 -11.79 33.34 30.93
N ASP A 356 -10.48 33.19 31.18
CA ASP A 356 -9.90 32.59 32.39
C ASP A 356 -10.37 31.14 32.63
N LEU A 357 -10.73 30.42 31.56
CA LEU A 357 -11.07 29.01 31.62
C LEU A 357 -9.83 28.14 31.38
N ARG A 358 -9.76 27.02 32.10
CA ARG A 358 -8.69 26.03 31.92
C ARG A 358 -8.78 25.42 30.54
N VAL A 359 -7.71 25.58 29.74
CA VAL A 359 -7.58 24.90 28.45
C VAL A 359 -7.47 23.38 28.67
N PRO A 360 -8.37 22.55 28.12
CA PRO A 360 -8.31 21.11 28.33
C PRO A 360 -7.11 20.49 27.61
N VAL A 361 -6.62 19.35 28.12
CA VAL A 361 -5.45 18.66 27.57
C VAL A 361 -5.88 17.31 27.03
N TRP A 362 -5.65 17.08 25.75
CA TRP A 362 -5.83 15.75 25.17
C TRP A 362 -4.88 15.55 24.00
N ILE A 363 -3.70 15.01 24.30
CA ILE A 363 -2.68 14.69 23.29
C ILE A 363 -3.14 13.46 22.50
N ARG A 364 -3.03 13.51 21.18
CA ARG A 364 -3.47 12.45 20.25
C ARG A 364 -2.31 11.71 19.62
N ASP A 365 -1.26 12.43 19.21
CA ASP A 365 -0.01 11.85 18.74
C ASP A 365 1.16 12.79 19.07
N ILE A 366 2.37 12.25 18.97
CA ILE A 366 3.63 12.89 19.36
C ILE A 366 4.63 12.66 18.21
N ALA A 367 5.48 13.64 17.93
CA ALA A 367 6.57 13.49 16.97
C ALA A 367 7.85 14.12 17.52
N PHE A 368 8.96 13.38 17.47
CA PHE A 368 10.29 13.92 17.74
C PHE A 368 10.80 14.60 16.48
N ILE A 369 11.16 15.87 16.60
CA ILE A 369 11.71 16.67 15.51
C ILE A 369 13.23 16.62 15.56
N SER A 370 13.78 16.69 16.77
CA SER A 370 15.18 16.46 17.08
C SER A 370 15.29 15.73 18.40
N GLU A 371 16.51 15.46 18.89
CA GLU A 371 16.74 14.81 20.17
C GLU A 371 16.00 15.48 21.35
N ASN A 372 15.86 16.80 21.29
CA ASN A 372 15.34 17.62 22.39
C ASN A 372 14.07 18.42 22.04
N ILE A 373 13.69 18.45 20.76
CA ILE A 373 12.52 19.20 20.30
C ILE A 373 11.45 18.22 19.87
N LEU A 374 10.26 18.39 20.45
CA LEU A 374 9.10 17.55 20.17
C LEU A 374 7.92 18.40 19.75
N ALA A 375 7.01 17.79 19.00
CA ALA A 375 5.68 18.32 18.76
C ALA A 375 4.60 17.35 19.21
N THR A 376 3.47 17.89 19.62
CA THR A 376 2.25 17.13 19.95
C THR A 376 1.07 17.72 19.20
N CYS A 377 0.13 16.88 18.79
CA CYS A 377 -1.18 17.33 18.33
C CYS A 377 -2.25 16.96 19.37
N THR A 378 -3.27 17.81 19.49
CA THR A 378 -4.36 17.62 20.45
C THR A 378 -5.70 17.31 19.78
N ALA A 379 -6.59 16.67 20.53
CA ALA A 379 -7.97 16.44 20.11
C ALA A 379 -8.77 17.73 19.91
N TYR A 380 -8.26 18.86 20.42
CA TYR A 380 -8.83 20.19 20.34
C TYR A 380 -8.14 21.07 19.28
N GLY A 381 -7.49 20.46 18.27
CA GLY A 381 -7.00 21.17 17.10
C GLY A 381 -5.72 22.00 17.32
N GLN A 382 -5.00 21.76 18.42
CA GLN A 382 -3.75 22.45 18.72
C GLN A 382 -2.54 21.59 18.31
N ILE A 383 -1.51 22.26 17.81
CA ILE A 383 -0.16 21.75 17.61
C ILE A 383 0.75 22.50 18.57
N ARG A 384 1.44 21.76 19.43
CA ARG A 384 2.34 22.33 20.44
C ARG A 384 3.75 21.83 20.24
N SER A 385 4.74 22.72 20.39
CA SER A 385 6.17 22.32 20.39
C SER A 385 6.82 22.58 21.74
N TYR A 386 7.73 21.69 22.13
CA TYR A 386 8.46 21.71 23.40
C TYR A 386 9.95 21.57 23.12
N ASP A 387 10.78 22.34 23.80
CA ASP A 387 12.24 22.19 23.83
C ASP A 387 12.67 21.79 25.24
N THR A 388 13.21 20.58 25.41
CA THR A 388 13.58 20.05 26.71
C THR A 388 14.83 20.69 27.31
N ARG A 389 15.65 21.38 26.51
CA ARG A 389 16.91 21.99 26.97
C ARG A 389 16.70 23.27 27.74
N CYS A 390 15.65 24.02 27.40
CA CYS A 390 15.43 25.36 27.94
C CYS A 390 14.82 25.34 29.36
N GLY A 391 14.48 24.17 29.91
CA GLY A 391 13.80 24.02 31.20
C GLY A 391 12.35 24.53 31.21
N GLN A 392 11.88 25.11 30.09
CA GLN A 392 10.51 25.57 29.95
C GLN A 392 9.57 24.37 29.85
N ARG A 393 8.71 24.23 30.86
CA ARG A 393 7.73 23.13 30.91
C ARG A 393 6.46 23.39 30.09
N ARG A 394 6.19 24.64 29.73
CA ARG A 394 5.06 25.03 28.87
C ARG A 394 5.49 25.01 27.41
N PRO A 395 4.56 24.77 26.45
CA PRO A 395 4.94 24.76 25.04
C PRO A 395 5.56 26.09 24.61
N VAL A 396 6.60 25.99 23.77
CA VAL A 396 7.28 27.12 23.13
C VAL A 396 6.43 27.66 21.99
N VAL A 397 5.75 26.75 21.29
CA VAL A 397 4.84 27.05 20.20
C VAL A 397 3.48 26.45 20.55
N ASP A 398 2.42 27.24 20.42
CA ASP A 398 1.03 26.80 20.53
C ASP A 398 0.27 27.35 19.32
N PHE A 399 -0.03 26.48 18.37
CA PHE A 399 -0.69 26.80 17.12
C PHE A 399 -2.02 26.08 17.04
N HIS A 400 -3.05 26.76 16.55
CA HIS A 400 -4.36 26.17 16.35
C HIS A 400 -4.71 26.22 14.87
N TRP A 401 -5.12 25.08 14.29
CA TRP A 401 -5.30 24.99 12.84
C TRP A 401 -6.67 25.51 12.39
N PHE A 402 -7.75 24.84 12.80
CA PHE A 402 -9.12 25.33 12.68
C PHE A 402 -9.87 25.02 13.98
N GLU A 403 -10.85 25.85 14.33
CA GLU A 403 -11.69 25.72 15.53
C GLU A 403 -12.36 24.35 15.65
N ASP A 404 -12.65 23.72 14.52
CA ASP A 404 -13.33 22.45 14.43
C ASP A 404 -12.38 21.25 14.21
N SER A 405 -11.08 21.47 14.24
CA SER A 405 -10.07 20.45 14.01
C SER A 405 -9.91 19.56 15.23
N SER A 406 -9.88 18.25 15.00
CA SER A 406 -9.50 17.26 16.01
C SER A 406 -8.44 16.35 15.41
N PHE A 407 -7.19 16.51 15.84
CA PHE A 407 -6.10 15.74 15.28
C PHE A 407 -6.17 14.26 15.69
N THR A 408 -5.66 13.39 14.84
CA THR A 408 -5.68 11.94 15.06
C THR A 408 -4.30 11.29 14.98
N ALA A 409 -3.44 11.77 14.07
CA ALA A 409 -2.12 11.21 13.83
C ALA A 409 -1.11 12.32 13.48
N MET A 410 0.17 12.09 13.80
CA MET A 410 1.28 12.98 13.47
C MET A 410 2.54 12.17 13.11
N THR A 411 3.36 12.71 12.22
CA THR A 411 4.71 12.22 11.96
C THR A 411 5.66 13.38 11.72
N ASN A 412 6.95 13.19 12.04
CA ASN A 412 7.98 14.17 11.75
C ASN A 412 8.38 14.12 10.27
N HIS A 413 8.73 15.29 9.74
CA HIS A 413 9.43 15.44 8.48
C HIS A 413 10.70 16.27 8.74
N GLU A 414 11.64 16.26 7.80
CA GLU A 414 12.89 17.00 7.93
C GLU A 414 12.65 18.52 8.13
N ASP A 415 13.68 19.27 8.55
CA ASP A 415 13.68 20.74 8.60
C ASP A 415 12.74 21.42 9.62
N ASN A 416 12.40 20.77 10.74
CA ASN A 416 11.40 21.23 11.71
C ASN A 416 9.97 21.27 11.14
N LYS A 417 9.68 20.38 10.18
CA LYS A 417 8.34 20.23 9.64
C LYS A 417 7.68 19.00 10.26
N ILE A 418 6.36 19.04 10.37
CA ILE A 418 5.55 17.90 10.78
C ILE A 418 4.37 17.74 9.84
N ILE A 419 3.85 16.51 9.77
CA ILE A 419 2.63 16.21 9.06
C ILE A 419 1.61 15.74 10.09
N ALA A 420 0.43 16.34 10.09
CA ALA A 420 -0.65 15.99 11.00
C ALA A 420 -1.97 15.83 10.25
N GLY A 421 -2.72 14.79 10.63
CA GLY A 421 -4.03 14.46 10.08
C GLY A 421 -5.13 14.60 11.13
N ASP A 422 -6.34 14.90 10.69
CA ASP A 422 -7.50 15.10 11.56
C ASP A 422 -8.63 14.08 11.35
N THR A 423 -9.69 14.18 12.16
CA THR A 423 -10.88 13.32 12.10
C THR A 423 -11.76 13.54 10.88
N ARG A 424 -11.55 14.61 10.11
CA ARG A 424 -12.32 14.96 8.91
C ARG A 424 -11.61 14.58 7.62
N GLY A 425 -10.35 14.14 7.68
CA GLY A 425 -9.54 13.78 6.52
C GLY A 425 -8.64 14.91 6.03
N ARG A 426 -8.51 16.01 6.77
CA ARG A 426 -7.54 17.06 6.44
C ARG A 426 -6.16 16.61 6.91
N VAL A 427 -5.18 16.60 6.00
CA VAL A 427 -3.77 16.32 6.31
C VAL A 427 -2.91 17.52 5.92
N GLY A 428 -2.30 18.16 6.91
CA GLY A 428 -1.48 19.34 6.73
C GLY A 428 0.01 19.07 6.95
N LEU A 429 0.86 19.68 6.14
CA LEU A 429 2.30 19.84 6.38
C LEU A 429 2.53 21.20 7.05
N PHE A 430 3.12 21.21 8.24
CA PHE A 430 3.35 22.41 9.04
C PHE A 430 4.84 22.63 9.27
N ASP A 431 5.31 23.86 9.08
CA ASP A 431 6.65 24.30 9.49
C ASP A 431 6.56 24.93 10.88
N LEU A 432 7.30 24.39 11.85
CA LEU A 432 7.24 24.77 13.26
C LEU A 432 8.27 25.82 13.68
N ARG A 433 8.93 26.48 12.73
CA ARG A 433 9.79 27.64 13.00
C ARG A 433 8.97 28.81 13.57
N ALA A 434 9.63 29.93 13.87
CA ALA A 434 9.14 31.05 14.69
C ALA A 434 7.69 31.56 14.44
N LYS A 435 7.13 31.34 13.24
CA LYS A 435 5.69 31.41 13.01
C LYS A 435 5.25 30.10 12.36
N VAL A 436 4.39 29.34 13.04
CA VAL A 436 3.85 28.11 12.47
C VAL A 436 3.11 28.43 11.18
N LYS A 437 3.50 27.78 10.10
CA LYS A 437 2.90 27.96 8.78
C LYS A 437 2.42 26.62 8.24
N LEU A 438 1.19 26.61 7.75
CA LEU A 438 0.71 25.55 6.89
C LEU A 438 1.41 25.66 5.53
N VAL A 439 2.25 24.68 5.21
CA VAL A 439 3.03 24.60 3.97
C VAL A 439 2.22 23.96 2.85
N HIS A 440 1.42 22.94 3.18
CA HIS A 440 0.63 22.21 2.18
C HIS A 440 -0.52 21.43 2.83
N ASN A 441 -1.59 21.22 2.05
CA ASN A 441 -2.70 20.33 2.39
C ASN A 441 -2.71 19.15 1.42
N PHE A 442 -2.43 17.95 1.92
CA PHE A 442 -2.50 16.75 1.11
C PHE A 442 -3.97 16.39 0.83
N LYS A 443 -4.26 16.09 -0.43
CA LYS A 443 -5.59 15.74 -0.91
C LYS A 443 -5.79 14.22 -1.02
N GLY A 444 -7.04 13.82 -1.22
CA GLY A 444 -7.42 12.45 -1.56
C GLY A 444 -8.00 11.62 -0.41
N PHE A 445 -8.19 12.21 0.77
CA PHE A 445 -8.76 11.56 1.95
C PHE A 445 -10.28 11.76 2.02
N ASN A 446 -11.01 10.70 2.35
CA ASN A 446 -12.44 10.78 2.61
C ASN A 446 -12.73 10.28 4.03
N GLY A 447 -12.73 11.19 5.00
CA GLY A 447 -12.90 10.89 6.42
C GLY A 447 -11.58 10.77 7.20
N GLY A 448 -11.72 10.57 8.52
CA GLY A 448 -10.62 10.69 9.47
C GLY A 448 -9.39 9.85 9.18
N VAL A 449 -8.24 10.47 9.39
CA VAL A 449 -6.92 9.86 9.24
C VAL A 449 -6.66 8.96 10.44
N THR A 450 -6.25 7.72 10.21
CA THR A 450 -6.03 6.74 11.30
C THR A 450 -4.56 6.59 11.64
N SER A 451 -3.66 6.66 10.64
CA SER A 451 -2.22 6.59 10.86
C SER A 451 -1.46 7.37 9.80
N LEU A 452 -0.31 7.90 10.22
CA LEU A 452 0.64 8.66 9.41
C LEU A 452 2.07 8.25 9.79
N GLN A 453 2.91 8.00 8.80
CA GLN A 453 4.32 7.71 9.01
C GLN A 453 5.17 8.15 7.82
N CYS A 454 6.21 8.96 8.07
CA CYS A 454 7.25 9.21 7.10
C CYS A 454 8.24 8.04 7.03
N HIS A 455 8.79 7.80 5.85
CA HIS A 455 9.91 6.88 5.68
C HIS A 455 11.16 7.46 6.37
N GLU A 456 12.05 6.60 6.87
CA GLU A 456 13.24 7.04 7.62
C GLU A 456 14.25 7.78 6.73
N THR A 457 14.42 7.34 5.48
CA THR A 457 15.44 7.88 4.54
C THR A 457 14.90 8.39 3.20
N LEU A 458 13.65 8.06 2.84
CA LEU A 458 13.09 8.38 1.53
C LEU A 458 12.04 9.47 1.69
N PRO A 459 11.80 10.33 0.68
CA PRO A 459 10.88 11.45 0.79
C PRO A 459 9.42 11.01 0.62
N TYR A 460 9.00 9.96 1.33
CA TYR A 460 7.65 9.39 1.26
C TYR A 460 6.95 9.47 2.61
N VAL A 461 5.65 9.75 2.56
CA VAL A 461 4.74 9.60 3.70
C VAL A 461 3.65 8.60 3.34
N ILE A 462 3.49 7.59 4.21
CA ILE A 462 2.36 6.66 4.14
C ILE A 462 1.26 7.14 5.07
N SER A 463 0.02 7.01 4.60
CA SER A 463 -1.16 7.40 5.35
C SER A 463 -2.28 6.38 5.20
N SER A 464 -3.09 6.25 6.24
CA SER A 464 -4.33 5.48 6.22
C SER A 464 -5.49 6.30 6.77
N SER A 465 -6.70 5.97 6.34
CA SER A 465 -7.93 6.64 6.76
C SER A 465 -9.09 5.66 6.90
N ILE A 466 -10.19 6.12 7.51
CA ILE A 466 -11.39 5.31 7.74
C ILE A 466 -12.07 4.84 6.44
N ASP A 467 -11.75 5.45 5.30
CA ASP A 467 -12.21 5.03 3.96
C ASP A 467 -11.61 3.72 3.44
N ARG A 468 -10.73 3.07 4.22
CA ARG A 468 -10.10 1.76 3.90
C ARG A 468 -9.03 1.84 2.81
N PHE A 469 -8.55 3.03 2.48
CA PHE A 469 -7.43 3.23 1.57
C PHE A 469 -6.14 3.46 2.34
N VAL A 470 -5.05 2.93 1.78
CA VAL A 470 -3.69 3.30 2.15
C VAL A 470 -3.08 4.08 1.01
N ARG A 471 -2.45 5.21 1.33
CA ARG A 471 -1.89 6.13 0.35
C ARG A 471 -0.42 6.39 0.62
N VAL A 472 0.32 6.64 -0.44
CA VAL A 472 1.70 7.12 -0.38
C VAL A 472 1.77 8.43 -1.12
N HIS A 473 2.24 9.46 -0.43
CA HIS A 473 2.54 10.76 -1.02
C HIS A 473 4.04 10.99 -1.04
N GLU A 474 4.52 11.58 -2.11
CA GLU A 474 5.90 12.07 -2.22
C GLU A 474 5.98 13.47 -1.61
N LEU A 475 6.94 13.68 -0.71
CA LEU A 475 7.05 14.90 0.10
C LEU A 475 7.63 16.08 -0.67
N GLU A 476 8.48 15.81 -1.66
CA GLU A 476 9.07 16.86 -2.52
C GLU A 476 8.04 17.42 -3.50
N THR A 477 7.40 16.55 -4.28
CA THR A 477 6.40 16.95 -5.29
C THR A 477 5.01 17.21 -4.69
N LYS A 478 4.77 16.71 -3.47
CA LYS A 478 3.50 16.77 -2.75
C LYS A 478 2.36 16.03 -3.45
N LYS A 479 2.69 15.17 -4.42
CA LYS A 479 1.71 14.38 -5.18
C LYS A 479 1.41 13.05 -4.49
N MET A 480 0.19 12.57 -4.68
CA MET A 480 -0.19 11.20 -4.33
C MET A 480 0.36 10.26 -5.41
N LEU A 481 1.23 9.34 -5.03
CA LEU A 481 1.81 8.36 -5.96
C LEU A 481 0.95 7.10 -6.03
N TYR A 482 0.49 6.62 -4.87
CA TYR A 482 -0.21 5.34 -4.77
C TYR A 482 -1.44 5.44 -3.88
N LYS A 483 -2.48 4.68 -4.25
CA LYS A 483 -3.75 4.58 -3.53
C LYS A 483 -4.28 3.14 -3.62
N VAL A 484 -4.08 2.37 -2.56
CA VAL A 484 -4.46 0.95 -2.50
C VAL A 484 -5.71 0.77 -1.63
N TYR A 485 -6.75 0.18 -2.20
CA TYR A 485 -7.98 -0.17 -1.46
C TYR A 485 -7.83 -1.50 -0.71
N CYS A 486 -7.85 -1.46 0.63
CA CYS A 486 -7.52 -2.63 1.46
C CYS A 486 -8.74 -3.49 1.87
N LYS A 487 -9.95 -3.12 1.45
CA LYS A 487 -11.27 -3.72 1.79
C LYS A 487 -11.67 -3.72 3.28
N SER A 488 -10.75 -3.55 4.22
CA SER A 488 -11.02 -3.37 5.65
C SER A 488 -10.43 -2.07 6.19
N ARG A 489 -10.98 -1.57 7.30
CA ARG A 489 -10.48 -0.36 7.97
C ARG A 489 -9.08 -0.62 8.52
N ILE A 490 -8.20 0.35 8.32
CA ILE A 490 -6.79 0.26 8.70
C ILE A 490 -6.55 1.10 9.95
N ASN A 491 -6.01 0.48 10.98
CA ASN A 491 -5.67 1.11 12.26
C ASN A 491 -4.28 1.73 12.22
N HIS A 492 -3.33 1.01 11.64
CA HIS A 492 -1.92 1.40 11.63
C HIS A 492 -1.24 0.94 10.34
N VAL A 493 -0.26 1.71 9.88
CA VAL A 493 0.51 1.45 8.65
C VAL A 493 1.97 1.74 8.91
N ILE A 494 2.83 0.97 8.25
CA ILE A 494 4.28 1.13 8.34
C ILE A 494 4.94 0.81 7.00
N LEU A 495 5.86 1.67 6.57
CA LEU A 495 6.68 1.43 5.37
C LEU A 495 7.79 0.43 5.67
N ASN A 496 8.23 -0.30 4.65
CA ASN A 496 9.37 -1.19 4.77
C ASN A 496 10.68 -0.42 4.92
N LYS A 497 11.53 -0.82 5.87
CA LYS A 497 12.87 -0.24 6.08
C LYS A 497 13.87 -0.59 4.98
N ASN A 498 13.75 -1.77 4.38
CA ASN A 498 14.77 -2.32 3.47
C ASN A 498 14.58 -1.85 2.01
N GLY A 499 13.85 -0.75 1.81
CA GLY A 499 13.53 -0.22 0.51
C GLY A 499 12.12 -0.56 0.05
N CYS A 500 11.59 0.33 -0.78
CA CYS A 500 10.32 0.19 -1.45
C CYS A 500 10.58 -0.10 -2.93
N SER A 501 9.87 -1.06 -3.52
CA SER A 501 10.01 -1.46 -4.94
C SER A 501 9.79 -0.32 -5.92
N PHE A 502 9.10 0.75 -5.51
CA PHE A 502 8.86 1.95 -6.30
C PHE A 502 9.95 3.02 -6.19
N SER A 503 10.97 2.84 -5.34
CA SER A 503 12.09 3.79 -5.24
C SER A 503 12.98 3.82 -6.49
N SER A 504 12.82 2.86 -7.41
CA SER A 504 13.59 2.72 -8.65
C SER A 504 12.81 3.02 -9.93
N VAL A 505 11.57 3.56 -9.84
CA VAL A 505 10.72 3.79 -11.02
C VAL A 505 10.93 5.20 -11.59
N ASP A 506 11.31 5.27 -12.87
CA ASP A 506 11.44 6.48 -13.66
C ASP A 506 10.20 7.39 -13.56
N LYS A 507 10.44 8.70 -13.47
CA LYS A 507 9.49 9.80 -13.18
C LYS A 507 8.35 10.03 -14.22
N ASN A 508 8.04 9.06 -15.08
CA ASN A 508 7.08 9.19 -16.18
C ASN A 508 5.98 8.11 -16.21
N SER A 509 5.39 7.78 -15.06
CA SER A 509 4.11 7.06 -15.02
C SER A 509 2.93 8.05 -14.89
N PRO A 510 1.74 7.75 -15.46
CA PRO A 510 0.59 8.65 -15.37
C PRO A 510 0.07 8.70 -13.93
N THR A 511 -0.25 9.91 -13.48
CA THR A 511 -0.79 10.20 -12.14
C THR A 511 -2.22 9.69 -11.99
N ALA A 512 -2.56 9.17 -10.80
CA ALA A 512 -3.88 8.62 -10.45
C ALA A 512 -5.03 9.66 -10.36
N ASP A 513 -4.83 10.89 -10.86
CA ASP A 513 -5.78 12.01 -10.78
C ASP A 513 -6.65 12.14 -12.06
N GLU A 514 -6.58 11.23 -13.04
CA GLU A 514 -7.36 11.32 -14.29
C GLU A 514 -8.51 10.31 -14.41
N VAL A 515 -8.91 9.62 -13.33
CA VAL A 515 -10.09 8.74 -13.35
C VAL A 515 -10.94 9.03 -12.11
N ASP A 516 -11.76 10.08 -12.21
CA ASP A 516 -13.09 10.24 -11.58
C ASP A 516 -13.47 11.73 -11.64
N ASP A 517 -13.84 12.23 -12.83
CA ASP A 517 -14.53 13.52 -12.95
C ASP A 517 -15.47 13.53 -14.16
N GLU A 518 -16.47 12.65 -14.15
CA GLU A 518 -17.71 12.84 -14.91
C GLU A 518 -18.90 12.27 -14.10
N SER A 519 -19.46 13.09 -13.21
CA SER A 519 -20.92 13.21 -13.12
C SER A 519 -21.30 14.55 -12.48
N SER A 520 -22.13 15.24 -13.23
CA SER A 520 -22.70 16.58 -13.02
C SER A 520 -23.42 16.76 -11.69
N ASP A 521 -23.30 17.95 -11.10
CA ASP A 521 -24.46 18.72 -10.65
C ASP A 521 -24.11 20.23 -10.70
N THR A 522 -24.58 20.87 -11.77
CA THR A 522 -24.68 22.31 -11.93
C THR A 522 -25.64 22.87 -10.88
N TYR A 523 -25.13 23.68 -9.95
CA TYR A 523 -25.95 24.64 -9.21
C TYR A 523 -25.67 26.03 -9.78
N ASP A 524 -26.66 26.54 -10.52
CA ASP A 524 -26.69 27.90 -11.03
C ASP A 524 -26.62 28.90 -9.89
N SER A 525 -25.69 29.84 -10.04
CA SER A 525 -25.60 31.06 -9.25
C SER A 525 -26.46 32.14 -9.91
N GLU A 526 -27.61 32.47 -9.31
CA GLU A 526 -28.28 33.73 -9.57
C GLU A 526 -28.19 34.64 -8.35
N SER A 527 -27.31 35.64 -8.50
CA SER A 527 -27.30 36.87 -7.73
C SER A 527 -28.35 37.83 -8.29
N GLU A 528 -29.32 38.26 -7.49
CA GLU A 528 -30.07 39.49 -7.80
C GLU A 528 -30.04 40.48 -6.64
N SER A 529 -29.34 41.56 -6.92
CA SER A 529 -29.41 42.89 -6.33
C SER A 529 -30.84 43.45 -6.36
N ARG A 530 -31.34 43.95 -5.23
CA ARG A 530 -32.56 44.78 -5.18
C ARG A 530 -32.19 46.26 -5.10
N GLY A 531 -32.55 47.00 -6.13
CA GLY A 531 -32.61 48.46 -6.15
C GLY A 531 -34.05 48.95 -6.39
N SER A 532 -34.50 49.83 -5.49
CA SER A 532 -35.41 50.98 -5.66
C SER A 532 -36.64 50.94 -6.58
N GLY A 533 -37.79 51.36 -6.04
CA GLY A 533 -38.80 52.18 -6.74
C GLY A 533 -40.26 51.79 -6.49
N ASP A 534 -40.98 52.63 -5.72
CA ASP A 534 -42.38 53.13 -5.84
C ASP A 534 -43.41 52.36 -6.69
N SER A 535 -44.71 52.29 -6.40
CA SER A 535 -45.64 52.83 -5.40
C SER A 535 -46.96 52.03 -5.54
N ASP A 536 -47.79 51.98 -4.50
CA ASP A 536 -49.25 52.27 -4.54
C ASP A 536 -50.05 51.62 -3.38
N VAL A 537 -50.47 52.51 -2.48
CA VAL A 537 -51.83 52.70 -1.95
C VAL A 537 -52.72 51.47 -1.68
N MET A 538 -52.99 51.16 -0.41
CA MET A 538 -54.31 51.39 0.23
C MET A 538 -54.29 51.10 1.75
N SER A 539 -54.93 52.02 2.46
CA SER A 539 -55.24 52.09 3.89
C SER A 539 -56.13 50.95 4.41
N PHE A 540 -56.02 50.60 5.70
CA PHE A 540 -57.12 50.70 6.68
C PHE A 540 -56.63 50.47 8.13
N ASN A 541 -57.17 51.30 9.03
CA ASN A 541 -57.01 51.34 10.48
C ASN A 541 -57.36 50.01 11.19
N ASN A 542 -56.71 49.72 12.32
CA ASN A 542 -57.37 49.81 13.62
C ASN A 542 -56.41 49.71 14.81
N GLN A 543 -56.60 50.66 15.74
CA GLN A 543 -56.13 50.64 17.12
C GLN A 543 -56.66 49.41 17.87
N THR A 544 -55.89 48.90 18.84
CA THR A 544 -56.24 48.95 20.28
C THR A 544 -55.12 48.35 21.13
N ASP A 545 -54.53 49.21 21.96
CA ASP A 545 -54.29 49.10 23.40
C ASP A 545 -53.76 47.81 24.07
N CYS A 546 -52.68 48.02 24.83
CA CYS A 546 -52.42 47.64 26.23
C CYS A 546 -52.63 46.16 26.62
N VAL A 547 -51.70 45.49 27.32
CA VAL A 547 -51.32 45.77 28.72
C VAL A 547 -50.02 45.01 29.05
N SER A 548 -49.10 45.71 29.70
CA SER A 548 -47.95 45.21 30.44
C SER A 548 -48.37 44.45 31.71
N HIS A 549 -47.70 43.36 32.10
CA HIS A 549 -47.48 43.08 33.53
C HIS A 549 -46.15 42.34 33.78
N SER A 550 -45.29 43.04 34.49
CA SER A 550 -44.12 42.56 35.22
C SER A 550 -44.51 42.09 36.61
N SER A 551 -43.90 41.03 37.13
CA SER A 551 -43.74 40.87 38.58
C SER A 551 -42.55 39.95 38.89
N LYS A 552 -41.58 40.53 39.59
CA LYS A 552 -40.52 39.91 40.39
C LYS A 552 -41.03 39.59 41.81
N GLN A 553 -40.20 38.85 42.56
CA GLN A 553 -40.21 38.47 43.99
C GLN A 553 -40.71 37.03 44.22
N ASP A 554 -40.01 36.15 44.94
CA ASP A 554 -38.98 36.31 45.99
C ASP A 554 -37.67 35.53 45.74
#